data_AF-A0A7W9L907-F1
#
_entry.id   AF-A0A7W9L907-F1
#
_cell.length_a   1.000
_cell.length_b   1.000
_cell.length_c   1.000
_cell.angle_alpha   90.00
_cell.angle_beta   90.00
_cell.angle_gamma   90.00
#
_symmetry.space_group_name_H-M   'P 1'
#
loop_
_entity.id
_entity.type
_entity.pdbx_description
1 polymer ?
#
loop_
_entity_poly.entity_id
_entity_poly.type
_entity_poly.pdbx_seq_one_letter_code
_entity_poly.pdbx_strand_id
1 'polypeptide(L)'
;MSSPAPQRRSRQPKAPTVKRSIYFYRIDAGADETGIPRNIAAELDAGLKAIDDLPFESDSRRYMSQADGSSLCAWVDDAVGEIAKVRLGTIRKNALPQSELGGILRNLALTDEEGLCETSHMCLFPNGIVGVEHNFYGPRAKRLAAYMIYALSGSCPPFALEALLNHDVAQQLEGLKSVRKLTLRVRKSYTQSISDANESLGRALDAAAGKRCRCHWTHTPAGTV
;
A
#
# COMPACT_ATOMS: atom_id res chain seq x y z
N MET A 1 25.48 1.76 -65.42
CA MET A 1 25.58 2.24 -64.03
C MET A 1 24.40 1.67 -63.26
N SER A 2 24.61 0.61 -62.49
CA SER A 2 23.53 -0.11 -61.78
C SER A 2 23.23 0.59 -60.47
N SER A 3 22.01 1.08 -60.29
CA SER A 3 21.56 1.69 -59.04
C SER A 3 21.64 0.67 -57.89
N PRO A 4 22.23 1.02 -56.73
CA PRO A 4 22.31 0.11 -55.59
C PRO A 4 20.90 -0.19 -55.06
N ALA A 5 20.67 -1.47 -54.75
CA ALA A 5 19.41 -1.95 -54.21
C ALA A 5 19.09 -1.24 -52.88
N PRO A 6 17.83 -0.87 -52.65
CA PRO A 6 17.42 -0.15 -51.44
C PRO A 6 17.70 -1.00 -50.20
N GLN A 7 18.55 -0.49 -49.30
CA GLN A 7 18.81 -1.12 -48.01
C GLN A 7 17.52 -1.17 -47.18
N ARG A 8 17.12 -2.39 -46.83
CA ARG A 8 15.93 -2.68 -46.02
C ARG A 8 16.19 -2.20 -44.59
N ARG A 9 15.69 -1.01 -44.24
CA ARG A 9 15.77 -0.47 -42.87
C ARG A 9 15.21 -1.50 -41.89
N SER A 10 16.06 -2.04 -41.01
CA SER A 10 15.63 -2.92 -39.94
C SER A 10 14.73 -2.13 -38.99
N ARG A 11 13.49 -2.60 -38.82
CA ARG A 11 12.52 -1.97 -37.94
C ARG A 11 12.96 -2.26 -36.51
N GLN A 12 13.44 -1.24 -35.79
CA GLN A 12 13.79 -1.43 -34.39
C GLN A 12 12.57 -1.93 -33.60
N PRO A 13 12.75 -2.93 -32.72
CA PRO A 13 11.66 -3.42 -31.89
C PRO A 13 11.18 -2.27 -31.00
N LYS A 14 9.87 -2.02 -31.01
CA LYS A 14 9.25 -1.03 -30.13
C LYS A 14 9.47 -1.46 -28.68
N ALA A 15 9.93 -0.54 -27.84
CA ALA A 15 10.14 -0.83 -26.43
C ALA A 15 8.85 -1.38 -25.79
N PRO A 16 8.95 -2.36 -24.89
CA PRO A 16 7.78 -2.95 -24.25
C PRO A 16 7.04 -1.88 -23.42
N THR A 17 5.73 -1.77 -23.64
CA THR A 17 4.88 -0.92 -22.80
C THR A 17 4.60 -1.61 -21.47
N VAL A 18 5.01 -0.99 -20.37
CA VAL A 18 4.72 -1.49 -19.02
C VAL A 18 3.46 -0.81 -18.50
N LYS A 19 2.49 -1.59 -18.01
CA LYS A 19 1.31 -1.08 -17.31
C LYS A 19 1.59 -1.06 -15.81
N ARG A 20 1.24 0.03 -15.14
CA ARG A 20 1.36 0.21 -13.68
C ARG A 20 0.00 0.56 -13.10
N SER A 21 -0.32 0.00 -11.95
CA SER A 21 -1.54 0.34 -11.21
C SER A 21 -1.18 1.33 -10.11
N ILE A 22 -1.86 2.48 -10.08
CA ILE A 22 -1.68 3.51 -9.05
C ILE A 22 -2.95 3.54 -8.18
N TYR A 23 -2.77 3.48 -6.87
CA TYR A 23 -3.83 3.63 -5.88
C TYR A 23 -3.72 4.97 -5.20
N PHE A 24 -4.84 5.62 -4.94
CA PHE A 24 -4.87 6.90 -4.25
C PHE A 24 -5.38 6.73 -2.81
N TYR A 25 -4.77 7.48 -1.91
CA TYR A 25 -5.11 7.51 -0.50
C TYR A 25 -5.28 8.96 -0.06
N ARG A 26 -6.10 9.18 0.97
CA ARG A 26 -6.16 10.43 1.71
C ARG A 26 -5.47 10.24 3.05
N ILE A 27 -4.71 11.25 3.43
CA ILE A 27 -4.07 11.32 4.74
C ILE A 27 -5.10 11.81 5.75
N ASP A 28 -5.30 11.03 6.79
CA ASP A 28 -6.11 11.41 7.95
C ASP A 28 -5.21 11.51 9.18
N ALA A 29 -4.96 12.74 9.63
CA ALA A 29 -4.16 13.03 10.81
C ALA A 29 -5.01 13.40 12.03
N GLY A 30 -6.34 13.28 11.92
CA GLY A 30 -7.27 13.76 12.94
C GLY A 30 -7.23 15.28 13.16
N ALA A 31 -7.73 15.68 14.33
CA ALA A 31 -7.66 17.05 14.82
C ALA A 31 -6.60 17.17 15.93
N ASP A 32 -6.09 18.37 16.15
CA ASP A 32 -5.26 18.68 17.30
C ASP A 32 -6.06 18.74 18.62
N GLU A 33 -5.39 19.05 19.73
CA GLU A 33 -6.01 19.17 21.06
C GLU A 33 -7.10 20.24 21.13
N THR A 34 -7.10 21.19 20.19
CA THR A 34 -8.10 22.27 20.09
C THR A 34 -9.28 21.91 19.18
N GLY A 35 -9.24 20.73 18.55
CA GLY A 35 -10.24 20.28 17.58
C GLY A 35 -10.04 20.84 16.18
N ILE A 36 -8.91 21.50 15.89
CA ILE A 36 -8.61 22.02 14.56
C ILE A 36 -7.97 20.90 13.72
N PRO A 37 -8.43 20.65 12.48
CA PRO A 37 -7.79 19.69 11.58
C PRO A 37 -6.30 20.00 11.39
N ARG A 38 -5.45 18.99 11.58
CA ARG A 38 -3.99 19.20 11.52
C ARG A 38 -3.55 19.50 10.09
N ASN A 39 -2.64 20.48 9.92
CA ASN A 39 -2.04 20.77 8.63
C ASN A 39 -0.93 19.75 8.31
N ILE A 40 -1.35 18.55 7.93
CA ILE A 40 -0.45 17.42 7.74
C ILE A 40 0.55 17.63 6.59
N ALA A 41 0.23 18.47 5.59
CA ALA A 41 1.12 18.71 4.46
C ALA A 41 2.46 19.33 4.91
N ALA A 42 2.41 20.39 5.69
CA ALA A 42 3.63 21.05 6.19
C ALA A 42 4.45 20.14 7.11
N GLU A 43 3.78 19.31 7.92
CA GLU A 43 4.42 18.35 8.81
C GLU A 43 5.09 17.20 8.06
N LEU A 44 4.47 16.75 6.96
CA LEU A 44 5.05 15.75 6.08
C LEU A 44 6.28 16.28 5.38
N ASP A 45 6.26 17.50 4.85
CA ASP A 45 7.43 18.09 4.19
C ASP A 45 8.64 18.16 5.15
N ALA A 46 8.41 18.65 6.37
CA ALA A 46 9.43 18.69 7.41
C ALA A 46 9.91 17.28 7.78
N GLY A 47 8.99 16.32 7.91
CA GLY A 47 9.29 14.93 8.21
C GLY A 47 10.07 14.23 7.10
N LEU A 48 9.75 14.48 5.84
CA LEU A 48 10.44 13.92 4.69
C LEU A 48 11.86 14.46 4.60
N LYS A 49 12.05 15.77 4.79
CA LYS A 49 13.40 16.35 4.86
C LYS A 49 14.22 15.73 5.99
N ALA A 50 13.64 15.60 7.18
CA ALA A 50 14.32 14.98 8.32
C ALA A 50 14.63 13.49 8.09
N ILE A 51 13.78 12.76 7.34
CA ILE A 51 14.08 11.40 6.90
C ILE A 51 15.23 11.41 5.90
N ASP A 52 15.28 12.35 4.95
CA ASP A 52 16.33 12.45 3.94
C ASP A 52 17.70 12.72 4.55
N ASP A 53 17.75 13.47 5.66
CA ASP A 53 18.97 13.75 6.41
C ASP A 53 19.49 12.55 7.24
N LEU A 54 18.74 11.46 7.39
CA LEU A 54 19.20 10.28 8.15
C LEU A 54 20.32 9.54 7.40
N PRO A 55 21.40 9.08 8.06
CA PRO A 55 22.46 8.32 7.39
C PRO A 55 21.98 6.91 7.00
N PHE A 56 22.60 6.31 5.96
CA PHE A 56 22.43 4.90 5.59
C PHE A 56 23.46 4.03 6.33
N GLU A 57 23.32 3.96 7.65
CA GLU A 57 24.18 3.18 8.55
C GLU A 57 23.35 2.09 9.26
N SER A 58 23.98 0.99 9.67
CA SER A 58 23.28 -0.19 10.21
C SER A 58 22.51 0.08 11.51
N ASP A 59 22.95 1.04 12.31
CA ASP A 59 22.33 1.49 13.57
C ASP A 59 21.45 2.74 13.38
N SER A 60 21.33 3.25 12.16
CA SER A 60 20.49 4.40 11.83
C SER A 60 19.01 4.07 11.94
N ARG A 61 18.24 5.03 12.46
CA ARG A 61 16.76 5.02 12.44
C ARG A 61 16.16 5.00 11.03
N ARG A 62 16.98 5.15 9.99
CA ARG A 62 16.55 4.95 8.61
C ARG A 62 16.07 3.51 8.37
N TYR A 63 16.61 2.52 9.09
CA TYR A 63 16.26 1.11 8.97
C TYR A 63 15.37 0.67 10.13
N MET A 64 14.08 0.45 9.86
CA MET A 64 13.14 -0.09 10.83
C MET A 64 13.11 -1.62 10.77
N SER A 65 13.73 -2.29 11.74
CA SER A 65 13.72 -3.76 11.83
C SER A 65 12.31 -4.32 11.97
N GLN A 66 12.06 -5.45 11.31
CA GLN A 66 10.81 -6.18 11.36
C GLN A 66 10.98 -7.54 12.03
N ALA A 67 9.87 -8.10 12.53
CA ALA A 67 9.87 -9.39 13.23
C ALA A 67 10.34 -10.57 12.36
N ASP A 68 10.23 -10.45 11.04
CA ASP A 68 10.69 -11.45 10.08
C ASP A 68 12.17 -11.28 9.68
N GLY A 69 12.92 -10.38 10.33
CA GLY A 69 14.32 -10.10 10.00
C GLY A 69 14.52 -9.21 8.77
N SER A 70 13.45 -8.77 8.12
CA SER A 70 13.53 -7.72 7.09
C SER A 70 13.68 -6.33 7.74
N SER A 71 14.01 -5.33 6.93
CA SER A 71 14.04 -3.93 7.37
C SER A 71 13.18 -3.07 6.43
N LEU A 72 12.41 -2.14 7.00
CA LEU A 72 11.70 -1.13 6.24
C LEU A 72 12.55 0.15 6.18
N CYS A 73 12.69 0.75 5.01
CA CYS A 73 13.51 1.94 4.77
C CYS A 73 12.81 2.85 3.74
N ALA A 74 13.13 4.14 3.73
CA ALA A 74 12.67 5.06 2.70
C ALA A 74 13.81 5.85 2.05
N TRP A 75 13.59 6.20 0.78
CA TRP A 75 14.38 7.15 0.02
C TRP A 75 13.49 8.32 -0.36
N VAL A 76 13.97 9.54 -0.16
CA VAL A 76 13.26 10.75 -0.52
C VAL A 76 13.87 11.22 -1.84
N ASP A 77 13.18 10.95 -2.94
CA ASP A 77 13.69 11.27 -4.27
C ASP A 77 13.50 12.76 -4.59
N ASP A 78 12.44 13.35 -4.04
CA ASP A 78 12.10 14.75 -4.20
C ASP A 78 11.26 15.21 -3.00
N ALA A 79 11.78 16.14 -2.21
CA ALA A 79 11.04 16.78 -1.12
C ALA A 79 10.71 18.25 -1.42
N VAL A 80 11.15 18.77 -2.58
CA VAL A 80 11.11 20.20 -2.88
C VAL A 80 10.24 20.42 -4.10
N GLY A 81 8.98 20.77 -3.87
CA GLY A 81 8.06 21.11 -4.95
C GLY A 81 6.60 20.93 -4.52
N GLU A 82 5.70 20.96 -5.50
CA GLU A 82 4.27 20.72 -5.26
C GLU A 82 3.96 19.24 -4.99
N ILE A 83 4.82 18.30 -5.39
CA ILE A 83 4.59 16.86 -5.18
C ILE A 83 5.87 16.23 -4.66
N ALA A 84 5.86 15.80 -3.41
CA ALA A 84 6.98 15.05 -2.84
C ALA A 84 6.97 13.60 -3.35
N LYS A 85 8.14 13.05 -3.66
CA LYS A 85 8.34 11.71 -4.20
C LYS A 85 9.19 10.89 -3.23
N VAL A 86 8.66 9.74 -2.83
CA VAL A 86 9.29 8.87 -1.84
C VAL A 86 9.21 7.43 -2.32
N ARG A 87 10.28 6.67 -2.11
CA ARG A 87 10.26 5.21 -2.22
C ARG A 87 10.27 4.62 -0.83
N LEU A 88 9.27 3.83 -0.50
CA LEU A 88 9.28 2.98 0.68
C LEU A 88 9.70 1.58 0.26
N GLY A 89 10.72 1.01 0.89
CA GLY A 89 11.25 -0.30 0.54
C GLY A 89 11.32 -1.25 1.71
N THR A 90 10.99 -2.52 1.44
CA THR A 90 11.30 -3.63 2.35
C THR A 90 12.60 -4.27 1.86
N ILE A 91 13.60 -4.34 2.73
CA ILE A 91 14.89 -4.98 2.50
C ILE A 91 14.87 -6.34 3.16
N ARG A 92 14.86 -7.39 2.35
CA ARG A 92 14.86 -8.78 2.80
C ARG A 92 16.30 -9.28 2.82
N LYS A 93 16.76 -9.76 3.98
CA LYS A 93 18.07 -10.43 4.13
C LYS A 93 17.94 -11.95 4.22
N ASN A 94 16.72 -12.47 4.36
CA ASN A 94 16.42 -13.89 4.50
C ASN A 94 15.39 -14.38 3.48
N ALA A 95 15.28 -15.71 3.36
CA ALA A 95 14.38 -16.38 2.42
C ALA A 95 14.47 -15.80 0.99
N LEU A 96 15.69 -15.46 0.58
CA LEU A 96 15.96 -14.82 -0.70
C LEU A 96 15.68 -15.79 -1.85
N PRO A 97 15.16 -15.30 -3.00
CA PRO A 97 15.01 -16.13 -4.17
C PRO A 97 16.38 -16.59 -4.67
N GLN A 98 16.40 -17.72 -5.37
CA GLN A 98 17.58 -18.20 -6.08
C GLN A 98 17.57 -17.66 -7.52
N SER A 99 18.75 -17.43 -8.09
CA SER A 99 18.89 -17.22 -9.53
C SER A 99 18.88 -18.56 -10.27
N GLU A 100 18.24 -18.62 -11.43
CA GLU A 100 18.16 -19.80 -12.27
C GLU A 100 18.85 -19.53 -13.62
N LEU A 101 19.68 -20.47 -14.06
CA LEU A 101 20.25 -20.46 -15.42
C LEU A 101 20.43 -21.90 -15.93
N GLY A 102 19.57 -22.30 -16.87
CA GLY A 102 19.64 -23.61 -17.52
C GLY A 102 19.30 -24.79 -16.59
N GLY A 103 18.35 -24.61 -15.69
CA GLY A 103 17.93 -25.57 -14.65
C GLY A 103 18.78 -25.54 -13.38
N ILE A 104 19.86 -24.75 -13.34
CA ILE A 104 20.76 -24.68 -12.19
C ILE A 104 20.33 -23.51 -11.29
N LEU A 105 19.94 -23.84 -10.07
CA LEU A 105 19.63 -22.87 -9.03
C LEU A 105 20.91 -22.48 -8.29
N ARG A 106 21.10 -21.18 -8.06
CA ARG A 106 22.21 -20.61 -7.28
C ARG A 106 21.68 -19.56 -6.33
N ASN A 107 22.31 -19.47 -5.16
CA ASN A 107 22.04 -18.36 -4.25
C ASN A 107 22.47 -17.04 -4.91
N LEU A 108 21.79 -15.96 -4.58
CA LEU A 108 22.22 -14.63 -4.99
C LEU A 108 23.59 -14.34 -4.35
N ALA A 109 24.50 -13.77 -5.13
CA ALA A 109 25.82 -13.36 -4.67
C ALA A 109 25.72 -12.04 -3.89
N LEU A 110 25.11 -12.09 -2.70
CA LEU A 110 25.00 -10.98 -1.77
C LEU A 110 25.89 -11.24 -0.56
N THR A 111 26.45 -10.18 0.00
CA THR A 111 27.10 -10.19 1.32
C THR A 111 26.07 -10.24 2.44
N ASP A 112 26.50 -10.54 3.67
CA ASP A 112 25.60 -10.60 4.84
C ASP A 112 24.93 -9.26 5.18
N GLU A 113 25.49 -8.16 4.68
CA GLU A 113 24.93 -6.81 4.84
C GLU A 113 24.00 -6.39 3.72
N GLU A 114 24.03 -7.09 2.58
CA GLU A 114 23.18 -6.82 1.45
C GLU A 114 21.83 -7.55 1.57
N GLY A 115 20.82 -6.98 0.92
CA GLY A 115 19.49 -7.57 0.89
C GLY A 115 18.76 -7.20 -0.40
N LEU A 116 17.74 -7.98 -0.71
CA LEU A 116 16.84 -7.68 -1.83
C LEU A 116 15.87 -6.58 -1.40
N CYS A 117 15.93 -5.44 -2.09
CA CYS A 117 15.04 -4.31 -1.83
C CYS A 117 13.83 -4.31 -2.76
N GLU A 118 12.64 -4.38 -2.19
CA GLU A 118 11.36 -4.31 -2.90
C GLU A 118 10.70 -2.97 -2.58
N THR A 119 10.64 -2.06 -3.55
CA THR A 119 10.17 -0.68 -3.34
C THR A 119 8.75 -0.44 -3.86
N SER A 120 8.01 0.39 -3.15
CA SER A 120 6.75 1.01 -3.58
C SER A 120 6.99 2.52 -3.73
N HIS A 121 6.69 3.07 -4.91
CA HIS A 121 6.79 4.51 -5.17
C HIS A 121 5.55 5.23 -4.66
N MET A 122 5.76 6.39 -4.04
CA MET A 122 4.72 7.22 -3.45
C MET A 122 4.91 8.68 -3.89
N CYS A 123 3.81 9.32 -4.28
CA CYS A 123 3.74 10.75 -4.55
C CYS A 123 2.78 11.39 -3.55
N LEU A 124 3.26 12.34 -2.75
CA LEU A 124 2.47 13.06 -1.76
C LEU A 124 2.10 14.44 -2.34
N PHE A 125 0.81 14.73 -2.41
CA PHE A 125 0.25 15.96 -2.96
C PHE A 125 -0.11 16.94 -1.83
N PRO A 126 -0.13 18.28 -2.08
CA PRO A 126 -0.29 19.29 -1.03
C PRO A 126 -1.66 19.26 -0.36
N ASN A 127 -2.67 18.69 -1.03
CA ASN A 127 -4.03 18.52 -0.54
C ASN A 127 -4.20 17.26 0.33
N GLY A 128 -3.11 16.64 0.79
CA GLY A 128 -3.16 15.44 1.64
C GLY A 128 -3.57 14.17 0.88
N ILE A 129 -3.38 14.14 -0.44
CA ILE A 129 -3.57 12.94 -1.25
C ILE A 129 -2.21 12.26 -1.44
N VAL A 130 -2.21 10.93 -1.45
CA VAL A 130 -1.01 10.12 -1.73
C VAL A 130 -1.33 9.15 -2.86
N GLY A 131 -0.60 9.27 -3.97
CA GLY A 131 -0.59 8.27 -5.03
C GLY A 131 0.47 7.22 -4.74
N VAL A 132 0.12 5.94 -4.80
CA VAL A 132 1.04 4.82 -4.52
C VAL A 132 1.03 3.82 -5.66
N GLU A 133 2.20 3.55 -6.22
CA GLU A 133 2.35 2.47 -7.19
C GLU A 133 2.16 1.11 -6.51
N HIS A 134 1.33 0.26 -7.11
CA HIS A 134 1.19 -1.11 -6.66
C HIS A 134 2.42 -1.95 -7.01
N ASN A 135 3.18 -2.30 -5.98
CA ASN A 135 4.11 -3.39 -6.03
C ASN A 135 3.57 -4.54 -5.15
N PHE A 136 3.41 -5.73 -5.74
CA PHE A 136 2.90 -6.89 -5.00
C PHE A 136 3.81 -7.26 -3.82
N TYR A 137 5.12 -7.18 -4.06
CA TYR A 137 6.18 -7.53 -3.12
C TYR A 137 6.61 -6.34 -2.24
N GLY A 138 6.47 -5.11 -2.76
CA GLY A 138 6.80 -3.90 -2.00
C GLY A 138 5.89 -3.64 -0.79
N PRO A 139 6.33 -2.75 0.12
CA PRO A 139 5.57 -2.41 1.31
C PRO A 139 4.24 -1.74 0.94
N ARG A 140 3.20 -2.05 1.73
CA ARG A 140 1.87 -1.45 1.57
C ARG A 140 1.90 0.01 2.00
N ALA A 141 1.10 0.85 1.34
CA ALA A 141 0.96 2.29 1.63
C ALA A 141 0.85 2.58 3.14
N LYS A 142 -0.03 1.85 3.85
CA LYS A 142 -0.26 2.00 5.30
C LYS A 142 0.98 1.87 6.19
N ARG A 143 2.08 1.30 5.69
CA ARG A 143 3.34 1.19 6.42
C ARG A 143 4.08 2.54 6.51
N LEU A 144 3.77 3.50 5.64
CA LEU A 144 4.41 4.81 5.63
C LEU A 144 4.28 5.54 6.98
N ALA A 145 3.06 5.62 7.54
CA ALA A 145 2.85 6.31 8.82
C ALA A 145 3.68 5.70 9.95
N ALA A 146 3.61 4.37 10.12
CA ALA A 146 4.39 3.67 11.13
C ALA A 146 5.90 3.85 10.94
N TYR A 147 6.36 3.85 9.68
CA TYR A 147 7.76 4.12 9.35
C TYR A 147 8.18 5.54 9.72
N MET A 148 7.40 6.56 9.33
CA MET A 148 7.73 7.96 9.63
C MET A 148 7.76 8.21 11.15
N ILE A 149 6.80 7.68 11.90
CA ILE A 149 6.79 7.74 13.37
C ILE A 149 8.07 7.13 13.95
N TYR A 150 8.48 5.95 13.46
CA TYR A 150 9.71 5.29 13.90
C TYR A 150 10.96 6.11 13.53
N ALA A 151 11.13 6.42 12.25
CA ALA A 151 12.32 7.10 11.71
C ALA A 151 12.52 8.45 12.38
N LEU A 152 11.43 9.14 12.73
CA LEU A 152 11.43 10.46 13.35
C LEU A 152 11.31 10.41 14.88
N SER A 153 11.47 9.25 15.52
CA SER A 153 11.40 9.07 16.99
C SER A 153 10.14 9.68 17.62
N GLY A 154 8.99 9.51 16.98
CA GLY A 154 7.70 10.01 17.46
C GLY A 154 7.48 11.52 17.26
N SER A 155 8.44 12.27 16.71
CA SER A 155 8.20 13.67 16.33
C SER A 155 7.24 13.81 15.14
N CYS A 156 7.08 12.74 14.35
CA CYS A 156 5.98 12.63 13.39
C CYS A 156 4.69 12.27 14.12
N PRO A 157 3.66 13.09 14.03
CA PRO A 157 2.36 12.76 14.59
C PRO A 157 1.74 11.57 13.86
N PRO A 158 0.88 10.79 14.54
CA PRO A 158 0.22 9.66 13.91
C PRO A 158 -0.75 10.13 12.84
N PHE A 159 -0.75 9.43 11.71
CA PHE A 159 -1.74 9.58 10.65
C PHE A 159 -2.10 8.23 10.05
N ALA A 160 -3.25 8.19 9.37
CA ALA A 160 -3.72 7.05 8.62
C ALA A 160 -3.74 7.38 7.12
N LEU A 161 -3.59 6.34 6.30
CA LEU A 161 -3.84 6.40 4.86
C LEU A 161 -5.13 5.66 4.55
N GLU A 162 -6.17 6.42 4.25
CA GLU A 162 -7.47 5.93 3.85
C GLU A 162 -7.51 5.76 2.34
N ALA A 163 -7.85 4.58 1.84
CA ALA A 163 -7.96 4.37 0.40
C ALA A 163 -9.10 5.23 -0.14
N LEU A 164 -8.80 6.07 -1.14
CA LEU A 164 -9.83 6.75 -1.91
C LEU A 164 -10.44 5.74 -2.86
N LEU A 165 -11.76 5.61 -2.80
CA LEU A 165 -12.48 4.79 -3.77
C LEU A 165 -12.23 5.36 -5.16
N ASN A 166 -11.92 4.47 -6.11
CA ASN A 166 -11.74 4.87 -7.50
C ASN A 166 -12.97 5.63 -7.98
N HIS A 167 -12.76 6.79 -8.61
CA HIS A 167 -13.83 7.55 -9.25
C HIS A 167 -14.66 6.70 -10.22
N ASP A 168 -14.06 5.68 -10.85
CA ASP A 168 -14.78 4.72 -11.69
C ASP A 168 -15.87 3.96 -10.92
N VAL A 169 -15.68 3.66 -9.64
CA VAL A 169 -16.73 3.02 -8.82
C VAL A 169 -17.84 4.02 -8.52
N ALA A 170 -17.51 5.26 -8.21
CA ALA A 170 -18.50 6.32 -8.00
C ALA A 170 -19.30 6.62 -9.29
N GLN A 171 -18.62 6.76 -10.44
CA GLN A 171 -19.27 6.95 -11.74
C GLN A 171 -20.07 5.71 -12.17
N GLN A 172 -19.57 4.50 -11.91
CA GLN A 172 -20.36 3.28 -12.14
C GLN A 172 -21.61 3.27 -11.26
N LEU A 173 -21.52 3.71 -10.01
CA LEU A 173 -22.68 3.85 -9.13
C LEU A 173 -23.66 4.93 -9.61
N GLU A 174 -23.17 6.08 -10.08
CA GLU A 174 -24.00 7.16 -10.66
C GLU A 174 -24.70 6.72 -11.97
N GLY A 175 -24.03 5.91 -12.79
CA GLY A 175 -24.59 5.36 -14.03
C GLY A 175 -25.64 4.27 -13.82
N LEU A 176 -25.74 3.69 -12.62
CA LEU A 176 -26.71 2.65 -12.31
C LEU A 176 -28.08 3.27 -11.96
N LYS A 177 -28.99 3.32 -12.94
CA LYS A 177 -30.40 3.75 -12.75
C LYS A 177 -31.12 3.05 -11.59
N SER A 178 -30.72 1.81 -11.29
CA SER A 178 -31.22 1.06 -10.14
C SER A 178 -30.22 -0.03 -9.76
N VAL A 179 -29.91 -0.15 -8.46
CA VAL A 179 -29.12 -1.25 -7.93
C VAL A 179 -30.07 -2.33 -7.42
N ARG A 180 -30.21 -3.43 -8.17
CA ARG A 180 -31.12 -4.53 -7.79
C ARG A 180 -30.53 -5.46 -6.74
N LYS A 181 -29.21 -5.59 -6.69
CA LYS A 181 -28.50 -6.44 -5.74
C LYS A 181 -27.16 -5.81 -5.39
N LEU A 182 -27.02 -5.39 -4.15
CA LEU A 182 -25.77 -4.91 -3.58
C LEU A 182 -25.27 -5.95 -2.57
N THR A 183 -24.03 -6.42 -2.73
CA THR A 183 -23.42 -7.34 -1.76
C THR A 183 -22.30 -6.61 -1.04
N LEU A 184 -22.56 -6.23 0.21
CA LEU A 184 -21.57 -5.57 1.07
C LEU A 184 -20.93 -6.60 1.99
N ARG A 185 -19.59 -6.60 2.08
CA ARG A 185 -18.84 -7.36 3.08
C ARG A 185 -18.28 -6.39 4.10
N VAL A 186 -18.97 -6.28 5.23
CA VAL A 186 -18.62 -5.37 6.33
C VAL A 186 -18.10 -6.20 7.50
N ARG A 187 -16.97 -5.78 8.11
CA ARG A 187 -16.52 -6.41 9.37
C ARG A 187 -17.41 -5.92 10.50
N LYS A 188 -17.76 -6.82 11.43
CA LYS A 188 -18.62 -6.50 12.59
C LYS A 188 -18.14 -5.29 13.40
N SER A 189 -16.83 -5.05 13.47
CA SER A 189 -16.25 -3.90 14.16
C SER A 189 -16.67 -2.54 13.61
N TYR A 190 -17.17 -2.46 12.37
CA TYR A 190 -17.56 -1.21 11.72
C TYR A 190 -19.07 -0.98 11.71
N THR A 191 -19.89 -1.89 12.25
CA THR A 191 -21.35 -1.73 12.19
C THR A 191 -21.82 -0.50 12.95
N GLN A 192 -21.20 -0.17 14.09
CA GLN A 192 -21.54 1.03 14.85
C GLN A 192 -21.27 2.30 14.06
N SER A 193 -20.07 2.47 13.49
CA SER A 193 -19.73 3.63 12.67
C SER A 193 -20.65 3.78 11.44
N ILE A 194 -21.12 2.66 10.89
CA ILE A 194 -22.09 2.67 9.78
C ILE A 194 -23.49 3.07 10.28
N SER A 195 -23.92 2.60 11.45
CA SER A 195 -25.18 3.02 12.08
C SER A 195 -25.18 4.51 12.40
N ASP A 196 -24.06 5.04 12.90
CA ASP A 196 -23.90 6.47 13.22
C ASP A 196 -24.00 7.32 11.95
N ALA A 197 -23.47 6.83 10.82
CA ALA A 197 -23.56 7.50 9.52
C ALA A 197 -24.92 7.33 8.83
N ASN A 198 -25.56 6.16 9.00
CA ASN A 198 -26.85 5.84 8.41
C ASN A 198 -27.56 4.73 9.21
N GLU A 199 -28.52 5.16 10.03
CA GLU A 199 -29.25 4.26 10.93
C GLU A 199 -29.94 3.10 10.18
N SER A 200 -30.53 3.38 9.01
CA SER A 200 -31.26 2.37 8.23
C SER A 200 -30.35 1.26 7.71
N LEU A 201 -29.13 1.61 7.26
CA LEU A 201 -28.13 0.65 6.81
C LEU A 201 -27.53 -0.13 7.98
N GLY A 202 -27.32 0.55 9.11
CA GLY A 202 -26.91 -0.07 10.37
C GLY A 202 -27.86 -1.18 10.81
N ARG A 203 -29.16 -0.86 10.91
CA ARG A 203 -30.22 -1.83 11.23
C ARG A 203 -30.26 -3.01 10.25
N ALA A 204 -30.02 -2.78 8.95
CA ALA A 204 -29.97 -3.85 7.96
C ALA A 204 -28.78 -4.79 8.15
N LEU A 205 -27.61 -4.26 8.52
CA LEU A 205 -26.41 -5.06 8.81
C LEU A 205 -26.57 -5.85 10.12
N ASP A 206 -27.18 -5.27 11.16
CA ASP A 206 -27.46 -5.96 12.42
C ASP A 206 -28.44 -7.12 12.21
N ALA A 207 -29.50 -6.90 11.41
CA ALA A 207 -30.45 -7.96 11.05
C ALA A 207 -29.79 -9.11 10.26
N ALA A 208 -28.82 -8.78 9.39
CA ALA A 208 -28.04 -9.78 8.66
C ALA A 208 -27.06 -10.55 9.57
N ALA A 209 -26.46 -9.87 10.55
CA ALA A 209 -25.54 -10.48 11.52
C ALA A 209 -26.24 -11.47 12.48
N GLY A 210 -27.53 -11.27 12.75
CA GLY A 210 -28.36 -12.17 13.56
C GLY A 210 -28.67 -13.51 12.90
N LYS A 211 -28.56 -13.62 11.56
CA LYS A 211 -28.78 -14.87 10.82
C LYS A 211 -27.52 -15.74 10.80
N ARG A 212 -27.07 -16.22 11.96
CA ARG A 212 -26.24 -17.43 11.98
C ARG A 212 -27.14 -18.63 11.71
N CYS A 213 -27.04 -19.23 10.52
CA CYS A 213 -27.46 -20.61 10.32
C CYS A 213 -26.68 -21.49 11.30
N ARG A 214 -27.31 -21.84 12.41
CA ARG A 214 -26.79 -22.75 13.42
C ARG A 214 -27.13 -24.16 12.93
N CYS A 215 -26.29 -24.74 12.07
CA CYS A 215 -26.40 -26.15 11.71
C CYS A 215 -26.02 -26.96 12.96
N HIS A 216 -27.02 -27.40 13.71
CA HIS A 216 -26.87 -28.36 14.81
C HIS A 216 -26.62 -29.74 14.17
N TRP A 217 -25.40 -30.23 14.23
CA TRP A 217 -25.11 -31.64 13.96
C TRP A 217 -25.30 -32.42 15.27
N THR A 218 -26.41 -33.14 15.37
CA THR A 218 -26.59 -34.15 16.42
C THR A 218 -25.99 -35.46 15.92
N HIS A 219 -24.90 -35.91 16.55
CA HIS A 219 -24.41 -37.26 16.39
C HIS A 219 -25.31 -38.22 17.17
N THR A 220 -26.06 -39.07 16.46
CA THR A 220 -26.67 -40.26 17.03
C THR A 220 -25.59 -41.33 17.19
N PRO A 221 -25.35 -41.90 18.38
CA PRO A 221 -24.39 -42.99 18.52
C PRO A 221 -24.96 -44.25 17.86
N ALA A 222 -24.16 -44.87 17.00
CA ALA A 222 -24.49 -46.13 16.35
C ALA A 222 -24.53 -47.26 17.38
N GLY A 223 -25.64 -48.00 17.36
CA GLY A 223 -25.85 -49.17 18.20
C GLY A 223 -24.95 -50.33 17.82
N THR A 224 -24.59 -51.07 18.86
CA THR A 224 -23.87 -52.34 18.87
C THR A 224 -24.69 -53.44 18.18
N VAL A 225 -24.04 -54.23 17.33
CA VAL A 225 -24.41 -55.62 16.99
C VAL A 225 -23.17 -56.47 17.23
#